data_AF-A0A1T4RV11-F1
#
_entry.id   AF-A0A1T4RV11-F1
#
_cell.length_a   1.000
_cell.length_b   1.000
_cell.length_c   1.000
_cell.angle_alpha   90.00
_cell.angle_beta   90.00
_cell.angle_gamma   90.00
#
_symmetry.space_group_name_H-M   'P 1'
#
loop_
_entity.id
_entity.type
_entity.pdbx_description
1 polymer ?
#
loop_
_entity_poly.entity_id
_entity_poly.type
_entity_poly.pdbx_seq_one_letter_code
_entity_poly.pdbx_strand_id
1 'polypeptide(L)'
;MDYHQEILRILIEADCEGLSVKKIVNHVYNACNSLFAPIAYDSVYKAVVQDLITHAKKPNSLIVRTAKRGTYRINTENPLSNQLLLQFKEHNEEERNMEEIKKEMPLNLFEDTNLY
;
A
#
# COMPACT_ATOMS: atom_id res chain seq x y z
N MET A 1 -9.28 -8.50 -1.73
CA MET A 1 -8.15 -7.56 -1.93
C MET A 1 -8.72 -6.22 -2.30
N ASP A 2 -8.51 -5.22 -1.46
CA ASP A 2 -8.93 -3.86 -1.75
C ASP A 2 -7.77 -3.12 -2.42
N TYR A 3 -7.72 -3.17 -3.76
CA TYR A 3 -6.68 -2.48 -4.52
C TYR A 3 -6.65 -0.99 -4.25
N HIS A 4 -7.80 -0.39 -3.89
CA HIS A 4 -7.88 1.04 -3.64
C HIS A 4 -7.09 1.45 -2.40
N GLN A 5 -7.22 0.68 -1.31
CA GLN A 5 -6.47 0.91 -0.07
C GLN A 5 -4.96 0.84 -0.29
N GLU A 6 -4.52 -0.18 -1.04
CA GLU A 6 -3.09 -0.36 -1.35
C GLU A 6 -2.56 0.79 -2.22
N ILE A 7 -3.34 1.23 -3.22
CA ILE A 7 -3.00 2.40 -4.04
C ILE A 7 -2.84 3.65 -3.17
N LEU A 8 -3.74 3.88 -2.21
CA LEU A 8 -3.67 5.02 -1.31
C LEU A 8 -2.44 4.96 -0.40
N ARG A 9 -2.13 3.79 0.18
CA ARG A 9 -0.94 3.56 1.01
C ARG A 9 0.34 3.92 0.24
N ILE A 10 0.50 3.37 -0.97
CA ILE A 10 1.66 3.62 -1.83
C ILE A 10 1.78 5.10 -2.22
N LEU A 11 0.66 5.75 -2.54
CA LEU A 11 0.66 7.18 -2.90
C LEU A 11 0.98 8.09 -1.72
N ILE A 12 0.62 7.68 -0.51
CA ILE A 12 0.94 8.38 0.73
C ILE A 12 2.43 8.27 1.06
N GLU A 13 3.02 7.07 0.92
CA GLU A 13 4.46 6.85 1.14
C GLU A 13 5.33 7.67 0.18
N ALA A 14 4.82 7.97 -1.00
CA ALA A 14 5.52 8.75 -2.02
C ALA A 14 5.27 10.26 -1.98
N ASP A 15 4.38 10.69 -1.09
CA ASP A 15 4.13 12.08 -0.76
C ASP A 15 4.01 13.01 -2.00
N CYS A 16 4.79 14.11 -2.02
CA CYS A 16 4.66 15.18 -3.00
C CYS A 16 5.14 14.81 -4.42
N GLU A 17 6.12 13.90 -4.53
CA GLU A 17 6.74 13.55 -5.82
C GLU A 17 5.79 12.77 -6.73
N GLY A 18 4.90 11.97 -6.13
CA GLY A 18 3.95 11.11 -6.82
C GLY A 18 4.61 9.92 -7.54
N LEU A 19 3.79 8.94 -7.93
CA LEU A 19 4.23 7.75 -8.65
C LEU A 19 3.68 7.64 -10.05
N SER A 20 4.50 7.10 -10.94
CA SER A 20 4.03 6.63 -12.25
C SER A 20 3.10 5.42 -12.09
N VAL A 21 2.08 5.31 -12.94
CA VAL A 21 1.15 4.17 -12.97
C VAL A 21 1.87 2.83 -12.95
N LYS A 22 2.96 2.67 -13.73
CA LYS A 22 3.72 1.42 -13.79
C LYS A 22 4.28 1.01 -12.42
N LYS A 23 4.81 1.96 -11.66
CA LYS A 23 5.30 1.69 -10.30
C LYS A 23 4.15 1.30 -9.38
N ILE A 24 3.04 2.04 -9.41
CA ILE A 24 1.86 1.73 -8.58
C ILE A 24 1.37 0.31 -8.86
N VAL A 25 1.21 -0.05 -10.14
CA VAL A 25 0.77 -1.40 -10.53
C VAL A 25 1.74 -2.47 -10.05
N ASN A 26 3.05 -2.26 -10.18
CA ASN A 26 4.04 -3.21 -9.68
C ASN A 26 3.95 -3.41 -8.16
N HIS A 27 3.78 -2.33 -7.40
CA HIS A 27 3.65 -2.43 -5.94
C HIS A 27 2.36 -3.16 -5.55
N VAL A 28 1.22 -2.79 -6.15
CA VAL A 28 -0.06 -3.47 -5.90
C VAL A 28 0.02 -4.94 -6.32
N TYR A 29 0.65 -5.23 -7.45
CA TYR A 29 0.88 -6.60 -7.91
C TYR A 29 1.71 -7.38 -6.90
N ASN A 30 2.84 -6.84 -6.44
CA ASN A 30 3.70 -7.49 -5.46
C ASN A 30 3.02 -7.68 -4.09
N ALA A 31 2.18 -6.74 -3.68
CA ALA A 31 1.44 -6.82 -2.41
C ALA A 31 0.30 -7.84 -2.48
N CYS A 32 -0.40 -7.94 -3.61
CA CYS A 32 -1.59 -8.79 -3.75
C CYS A 32 -1.28 -10.18 -4.32
N ASN A 33 -0.19 -10.35 -5.07
CA ASN A 33 0.17 -11.62 -5.69
C ASN A 33 0.84 -12.53 -4.65
N SER A 34 0.15 -13.60 -4.27
CA SER A 34 0.64 -14.59 -3.31
C SER A 34 0.90 -15.93 -4.00
N LEU A 35 1.80 -16.74 -3.44
CA LEU A 35 2.13 -18.08 -3.92
C LEU A 35 0.88 -18.96 -4.12
N PHE A 36 -0.14 -18.79 -3.27
CA PHE A 36 -1.37 -19.60 -3.28
C PHE A 36 -2.53 -18.95 -4.06
N ALA A 37 -2.35 -17.72 -4.53
CA ALA A 37 -3.36 -16.98 -5.27
C ALA A 37 -2.70 -16.13 -6.37
N PRO A 38 -2.25 -16.77 -7.47
CA PRO A 38 -1.59 -16.06 -8.55
C PRO A 38 -2.57 -15.12 -9.25
N ILE A 39 -2.17 -13.86 -9.39
CA ILE A 39 -2.96 -12.83 -10.06
C ILE A 39 -2.29 -12.51 -11.40
N ALA A 40 -3.08 -12.27 -12.44
CA ALA A 40 -2.56 -11.80 -13.73
C ALA A 40 -2.17 -10.32 -13.64
N TYR A 41 -0.96 -9.96 -14.10
CA TYR A 41 -0.50 -8.57 -14.09
C TYR A 41 -1.45 -7.63 -14.85
N ASP A 42 -1.96 -8.07 -16.01
CA ASP A 42 -2.85 -7.26 -16.85
C ASP A 42 -4.19 -6.93 -16.18
N SER A 43 -4.71 -7.83 -15.33
CA SER A 43 -5.95 -7.55 -14.59
C SER A 43 -5.72 -6.51 -13.50
N VAL A 44 -4.60 -6.59 -12.79
CA VAL A 44 -4.18 -5.58 -11.80
C VAL A 44 -3.96 -4.23 -12.49
N TYR A 45 -3.26 -4.22 -13.63
CA TYR A 45 -3.02 -2.99 -14.38
C TYR A 45 -4.32 -2.27 -14.75
N LYS A 46 -5.30 -3.01 -15.30
CA LYS A 46 -6.61 -2.44 -15.67
C LYS A 46 -7.36 -1.92 -14.45
N ALA A 47 -7.38 -2.67 -13.35
CA ALA A 47 -8.06 -2.27 -12.13
C ALA A 47 -7.46 -0.99 -11.53
N VAL A 48 -6.14 -0.92 -11.39
CA VAL A 48 -5.42 0.24 -10.85
C VAL A 48 -5.63 1.47 -11.73
N VAL A 49 -5.52 1.33 -13.06
CA VAL A 49 -5.74 2.45 -13.99
C VAL A 49 -7.17 2.96 -13.90
N GLN A 50 -8.15 2.07 -13.89
CA GLN A 50 -9.56 2.45 -13.79
C GLN A 50 -9.82 3.20 -12.48
N ASP A 51 -9.25 2.73 -11.38
CA ASP A 51 -9.44 3.30 -10.06
C ASP A 51 -8.83 4.72 -9.96
N LEU A 52 -7.58 4.88 -10.42
CA LEU A 52 -6.89 6.17 -10.48
C LEU A 52 -7.65 7.19 -11.32
N ILE A 53 -8.19 6.78 -12.47
CA ILE A 53 -8.97 7.67 -13.34
C ILE A 53 -10.30 8.06 -12.69
N THR A 54 -10.98 7.10 -12.05
CA THR A 54 -12.29 7.31 -11.44
C THR A 54 -12.19 8.25 -10.25
N HIS A 55 -11.16 8.08 -9.42
CA HIS A 55 -10.95 8.93 -8.25
C HIS A 55 -10.43 10.31 -8.64
N ALA A 56 -9.44 10.41 -9.52
CA ALA A 56 -8.88 11.70 -9.94
C ALA A 56 -9.88 12.66 -10.63
N LYS A 57 -11.03 12.16 -11.10
CA LYS A 57 -12.11 12.98 -11.69
C LYS A 57 -13.07 13.59 -10.66
N LYS A 58 -13.10 13.07 -9.42
CA LYS A 58 -14.06 13.52 -8.41
C LYS A 58 -13.65 14.88 -7.84
N PRO A 59 -14.59 15.82 -7.63
CA PRO A 59 -14.31 17.04 -6.86
C PRO A 59 -13.91 16.63 -5.43
N ASN A 60 -12.89 17.26 -4.86
CA ASN A 60 -12.26 16.88 -3.58
C ASN A 60 -11.70 15.45 -3.55
N SER A 61 -11.23 14.95 -4.69
CA SER A 61 -10.52 13.68 -4.75
C SER A 61 -9.31 13.63 -3.82
N LEU A 62 -9.10 12.47 -3.20
CA LEU A 62 -7.88 12.13 -2.46
C LEU A 62 -6.66 11.94 -3.38
N ILE A 63 -6.89 11.62 -4.66
CA ILE A 63 -5.85 11.34 -5.65
C ILE A 63 -5.86 12.43 -6.73
N VAL A 64 -4.69 12.97 -7.05
CA VAL A 64 -4.53 14.04 -8.06
C VAL A 64 -3.51 13.62 -9.11
N ARG A 65 -3.73 14.08 -10.34
CA ARG A 65 -2.75 13.95 -11.42
C ARG A 65 -1.68 15.02 -11.29
N THR A 66 -0.42 14.61 -11.36
CA THR A 66 0.71 15.54 -11.40
C THR A 66 0.85 16.13 -12.81
N ALA A 67 1.65 17.19 -12.96
CA ALA A 67 1.98 17.80 -14.26
C ALA A 67 2.59 16.80 -15.26
N LYS A 68 3.24 15.74 -14.77
CA LYS A 68 3.82 14.68 -15.59
C LYS A 68 2.76 13.64 -15.97
N ARG A 69 2.63 13.37 -17.28
CA ARG A 69 1.69 12.38 -17.81
C ARG A 69 1.88 11.02 -17.14
N GLY A 70 0.76 10.43 -16.69
CA GLY A 70 0.75 9.10 -16.07
C GLY A 70 1.37 9.05 -14.68
N THR A 71 1.53 10.19 -14.01
CA THR A 71 1.99 10.28 -12.62
C THR A 71 0.84 10.78 -11.74
N TYR A 72 0.64 10.10 -10.61
CA TYR A 72 -0.43 10.38 -9.65
C TYR A 72 0.18 10.59 -8.27
N ARG A 73 -0.45 11.45 -7.46
CA ARG A 73 -0.05 11.75 -6.07
C ARG A 73 -1.27 11.87 -5.17
N ILE A 74 -1.05 11.80 -3.86
CA ILE A 74 -2.11 12.11 -2.88
C ILE A 74 -2.37 13.63 -2.84
N ASN A 75 -3.62 14.03 -2.60
CA ASN A 75 -4.04 15.41 -2.48
C ASN A 75 -3.76 15.94 -1.06
N THR A 76 -2.61 16.53 -0.80
CA THR A 76 -2.26 17.08 0.51
C THR A 76 -3.10 18.29 0.94
N GLU A 77 -3.86 18.90 0.02
CA GLU A 77 -4.75 20.03 0.29
C GLU A 77 -6.10 19.60 0.86
N ASN A 78 -6.42 18.30 0.80
CA ASN A 78 -7.66 17.76 1.33
C ASN A 78 -7.51 17.36 2.82
N PRO A 79 -8.35 17.85 3.74
CA PRO A 79 -8.28 17.42 5.15
C PRO A 79 -8.48 15.91 5.35
N LEU A 80 -9.22 15.23 4.47
CA LEU A 80 -9.42 13.78 4.54
C LEU A 80 -8.15 12.98 4.21
N SER A 81 -7.29 13.48 3.33
CA SER A 81 -6.02 12.80 3.03
C SER A 81 -5.04 12.89 4.20
N ASN A 82 -5.10 13.98 4.96
CA ASN A 82 -4.31 14.14 6.18
C ASN A 82 -4.76 13.18 7.29
N GLN A 83 -6.06 12.97 7.45
CA GLN A 83 -6.56 11.92 8.38
C GLN A 83 -6.10 10.53 7.95
N LEU A 84 -6.20 10.24 6.65
CA LEU A 84 -5.76 8.97 6.10
C LEU A 84 -4.25 8.74 6.29
N LEU A 85 -3.44 9.79 6.11
CA LEU A 85 -2.01 9.77 6.38
C LEU A 85 -1.70 9.42 7.85
N LEU A 86 -2.46 9.97 8.80
CA LEU A 86 -2.29 9.65 10.22
C LEU A 86 -2.63 8.18 10.50
N GLN A 87 -3.75 7.68 9.97
CA GLN A 87 -4.15 6.27 10.13
C GLN A 87 -3.11 5.29 9.58
N PHE A 88 -2.53 5.59 8.41
CA PHE A 88 -1.49 4.73 7.85
C PHE A 88 -0.17 4.82 8.62
N LYS A 89 0.17 5.98 9.19
CA LYS A 89 1.36 6.11 10.04
C LYS A 89 1.23 5.28 11.31
N GLU A 90 0.07 5.33 11.98
CA GLU A 90 -0.23 4.51 13.16
C GLU A 90 -0.10 3.02 12.81
N HIS A 91 -0.70 2.57 11.71
CA HIS A 91 -0.60 1.18 11.27
C HIS A 91 0.84 0.73 10.98
N ASN A 92 1.65 1.59 10.35
CA ASN A 92 3.06 1.29 10.08
C ASN A 92 3.92 1.27 11.35
N GLU A 93 3.56 2.00 12.41
CA GLU A 93 4.23 1.94 13.71
C GLU A 93 3.87 0.64 14.47
N GLU A 94 2.62 0.20 14.37
CA GLU A 94 2.18 -1.10 14.91
C GLU A 94 2.88 -2.29 14.22
N GLU A 95 2.98 -2.28 12.89
CA GLU A 95 3.69 -3.32 12.13
C GLU A 95 5.18 -3.40 12.53
N ARG A 96 5.84 -2.24 12.68
CA ARG A 96 7.25 -2.18 13.11
C ARG A 96 7.46 -2.67 14.54
N ASN A 97 6.60 -2.26 15.46
CA ASN A 97 6.67 -2.74 16.85
C ASN A 97 6.43 -4.25 16.94
N MET A 98 5.53 -4.82 16.12
CA MET A 98 5.30 -6.27 16.05
C MET A 98 6.49 -7.04 15.48
N GLU A 99 7.22 -6.47 14.52
CA GLU A 99 8.47 -7.06 14.01
C GLU A 99 9.59 -7.03 15.06
N GLU A 100 9.70 -5.95 15.84
CA GLU A 100 10.66 -5.86 16.94
C GLU A 100 10.36 -6.87 18.05
N ILE A 101 9.09 -7.01 18.46
CA ILE A 101 8.67 -8.01 19.44
C ILE A 101 8.97 -9.45 18.96
N LYS A 102 8.76 -9.76 17.68
CA LYS A 102 9.12 -11.07 17.09
C LYS A 102 10.62 -11.32 17.09
N LYS A 103 11.44 -10.28 16.97
CA LYS A 103 12.90 -10.38 16.96
C LYS A 103 13.48 -10.57 18.36
N GLU A 104 12.81 -10.03 19.38
CA GLU A 104 13.18 -10.20 20.79
C GLU A 104 12.65 -11.49 21.41
N MET A 105 11.67 -12.14 20.78
CA MET A 105 11.18 -13.45 21.24
C MET A 105 12.26 -14.52 20.92
N PRO A 106 12.89 -15.16 21.92
CA PRO A 106 13.78 -16.28 21.65
C PRO A 106 12.95 -17.38 21.00
N LEU A 107 13.34 -17.77 19.79
CA LEU A 107 12.74 -18.89 19.07
C LEU A 107 13.12 -20.18 19.82
N ASN A 108 12.35 -20.57 20.83
CA ASN A 108 12.47 -21.88 21.46
C ASN A 108 11.91 -22.94 20.48
N LEU A 109 12.68 -23.21 19.42
CA LEU A 109 12.35 -24.18 18.38
C LEU A 109 12.67 -25.63 18.79
N PHE A 110 13.24 -25.84 19.99
CA PHE A 110 13.64 -27.16 20.49
C PHE A 110 13.44 -27.29 22.01
N GLU A 111 12.21 -27.13 22.51
CA GLU A 111 11.88 -27.52 23.90
C GLU A 111 11.12 -28.84 24.00
N ASP A 112 11.08 -29.65 22.94
CA ASP A 112 10.53 -31.01 22.96
C ASP A 112 11.60 -32.07 22.66
N THR A 113 12.64 -32.17 23.50
CA THR A 113 13.39 -33.42 23.65
C THR A 113 13.94 -33.53 25.07
N ASN A 114 13.14 -34.06 25.99
CA ASN A 114 13.64 -34.91 27.07
C ASN A 114 12.51 -35.83 27.53
N LEU A 115 12.29 -36.87 26.72
CA LEU A 115 11.76 -38.14 27.21
C LEU A 115 12.77 -38.72 28.20
N TYR A 116 12.37 -38.82 29.46
CA TYR A 116 12.82 -39.86 30.40
C TYR A 116 11.60 -40.53 30.99
#